data_AF-B2KNI7-F1
#
_entry.id   AF-B2KNI7-F1
#
_cell.length_a   1.000
_cell.length_b   1.000
_cell.length_c   1.000
_cell.angle_alpha   90.00
_cell.angle_beta   90.00
_cell.angle_gamma   90.00
#
_symmetry.space_group_name_H-M   'P 1'
#
loop_
_entity.id
_entity.type
_entity.pdbx_description
1 polymer ?
#
loop_
_entity_poly.entity_id
_entity_poly.type
_entity_poly.pdbx_seq_one_letter_code
_entity_poly.pdbx_strand_id
1 'polypeptide(L)'
;LVSRGMGNLEKVQQLDNIFIENYLYRTYLRRKHTRRMWSIPSLSPTPEKITIYHYKSDCVDGEFRGVPVVLNFTSSNCFLKCVKDGERVSLCVEACDKHRLKSIRKDDEEIQAFVFYMKAEMSKQRRFESAYC
;
A
#
# COMPACT_ATOMS: atom_id res chain seq x y z
N LEU A 1 10.01 7.05 -23.37
CA LEU A 1 8.65 6.64 -22.94
C LEU A 1 8.08 7.75 -22.09
N VAL A 2 6.96 8.36 -22.51
CA VAL A 2 6.27 9.35 -21.66
C VAL A 2 5.49 8.57 -20.62
N SER A 3 5.84 8.74 -19.34
CA SER A 3 5.05 8.21 -18.23
C SER A 3 3.66 8.83 -18.31
N ARG A 4 2.63 8.02 -18.59
CA ARG A 4 1.24 8.41 -18.34
C ARG A 4 1.07 8.40 -16.82
N GLY A 5 1.47 9.52 -16.20
CA GLY A 5 1.65 9.65 -14.77
C GLY A 5 0.34 9.53 -13.99
N MET A 6 0.45 9.04 -12.75
CA MET A 6 -0.63 9.11 -11.78
C MET A 6 -0.91 10.59 -11.45
N GLY A 7 -2.19 10.95 -11.34
CA GLY A 7 -2.59 12.28 -10.86
C GLY A 7 -2.35 12.45 -9.35
N ASN A 8 -2.69 13.61 -8.81
CA ASN A 8 -2.76 13.76 -7.35
C ASN A 8 -3.87 12.87 -6.80
N LEU A 9 -3.70 12.42 -5.56
CA LEU A 9 -4.60 11.50 -4.90
C LEU A 9 -5.23 12.14 -3.67
N GLU A 10 -6.55 12.08 -3.60
CA GLU A 10 -7.32 12.56 -2.45
C GLU A 10 -7.96 11.37 -1.74
N LYS A 11 -7.78 11.27 -0.42
CA LYS A 11 -8.40 10.20 0.37
C LYS A 11 -9.92 10.38 0.37
N VAL A 12 -10.65 9.33 0.00
CA VAL A 12 -12.13 9.35 -0.10
C VAL A 12 -12.82 8.42 0.89
N GLN A 13 -12.19 7.31 1.22
CA GLN A 13 -12.78 6.28 2.05
C GLN A 13 -11.71 5.54 2.84
N GLN A 14 -12.12 4.88 3.91
CA GLN A 14 -11.30 3.87 4.54
C GLN A 14 -12.11 2.60 4.81
N LEU A 15 -11.43 1.47 4.77
CA LEU A 15 -11.94 0.17 5.18
C LEU A 15 -11.11 -0.29 6.37
N ASP A 16 -11.73 -0.35 7.55
CA ASP A 16 -11.05 -0.60 8.81
C ASP A 16 -11.14 -2.07 9.24
N ASN A 17 -10.16 -2.50 10.04
CA ASN A 17 -10.17 -3.78 10.77
C ASN A 17 -10.27 -5.03 9.88
N ILE A 18 -9.69 -5.00 8.68
CA ILE A 18 -9.65 -6.18 7.80
C ILE A 18 -8.37 -6.99 7.99
N PHE A 19 -8.32 -8.18 7.39
CA PHE A 19 -7.12 -9.00 7.31
C PHE A 19 -6.73 -9.19 5.84
N ILE A 20 -5.43 -9.14 5.55
CA ILE A 20 -4.91 -9.49 4.24
C ILE A 20 -4.38 -10.92 4.32
N GLU A 21 -5.14 -11.86 3.77
CA GLU A 21 -4.76 -13.27 3.67
C GLU A 21 -3.96 -13.51 2.37
N ASN A 22 -2.81 -14.17 2.51
CA ASN A 22 -2.14 -14.82 1.40
C ASN A 22 -2.88 -16.12 1.06
N TYR A 23 -3.56 -16.11 -0.09
CA TYR A 23 -4.38 -17.22 -0.55
C TYR A 23 -3.61 -18.55 -0.72
N LEU A 24 -2.34 -18.50 -1.14
CA LEU A 24 -1.53 -19.69 -1.40
C LEU A 24 -1.14 -20.42 -0.12
N TYR A 25 -0.79 -19.66 0.92
CA TYR A 25 -0.26 -20.21 2.17
C TYR A 25 -1.26 -20.23 3.32
N ARG A 26 -2.46 -19.68 3.13
CA ARG A 26 -3.48 -19.54 4.21
C ARG A 26 -2.92 -18.87 5.46
N THR A 27 -2.08 -17.87 5.24
CA THR A 27 -1.45 -17.04 6.27
C THR A 27 -1.77 -15.57 6.03
N TYR A 28 -1.54 -14.72 7.01
CA TYR A 28 -1.93 -13.32 6.99
C TYR A 28 -0.71 -12.41 6.98
N LEU A 29 -0.86 -11.25 6.33
CA LEU A 29 0.10 -10.17 6.43
C LEU A 29 0.16 -9.68 7.89
N ARG A 30 1.37 -9.65 8.44
CA ARG A 30 1.66 -9.20 9.80
C ARG A 30 3.00 -8.49 9.87
N ARG A 31 3.12 -7.47 10.73
CA ARG A 31 4.41 -6.86 11.06
C ARG A 31 5.21 -7.77 11.98
N LYS A 32 6.48 -7.91 11.65
CA LYS A 32 7.47 -8.55 12.50
C LYS A 32 8.49 -7.52 12.94
N HIS A 33 8.65 -7.38 14.26
CA HIS A 33 9.73 -6.57 14.82
C HIS A 33 11.06 -7.30 14.65
N THR A 34 12.05 -6.59 14.10
CA THR A 34 13.42 -7.09 13.98
C THR A 34 14.22 -6.77 15.23
N ARG A 35 15.37 -7.43 15.39
CA ARG A 35 16.32 -7.12 16.48
C ARG A 35 16.86 -5.69 16.43
N ARG A 36 16.75 -5.00 15.29
CA ARG A 36 17.17 -3.61 15.09
C ARG A 36 16.03 -2.60 15.32
N MET A 37 14.97 -3.01 16.03
CA MET A 37 13.79 -2.20 16.36
C MET A 37 12.95 -1.70 15.16
N TRP A 38 13.29 -2.08 13.93
CA TRP A 38 12.46 -1.78 12.75
C TRP A 38 11.48 -2.92 12.45
N SER A 39 10.35 -2.58 11.85
CA SER A 39 9.32 -3.55 11.48
C SER A 39 9.49 -3.96 10.02
N ILE A 40 9.26 -5.23 9.73
CA ILE A 40 9.19 -5.75 8.36
C ILE A 40 7.84 -6.44 8.14
N PRO A 41 7.31 -6.46 6.91
CA PRO A 41 6.14 -7.26 6.61
C PRO A 41 6.54 -8.74 6.59
N SER A 42 5.65 -9.60 7.06
CA SER A 42 5.85 -11.04 7.12
C SER A 42 4.51 -11.77 6.97
N LEU A 43 4.58 -13.06 6.65
CA LEU A 43 3.42 -13.95 6.69
C LEU A 43 3.35 -14.65 8.04
N SER A 44 2.15 -14.72 8.62
CA SER A 44 1.92 -15.31 9.94
C SER A 44 0.57 -16.05 9.97
N PRO A 45 0.43 -17.17 10.70
CA PRO A 45 -0.87 -17.82 10.88
C PRO A 45 -1.85 -16.97 11.71
N THR A 46 -1.34 -16.02 12.50
CA THR A 46 -2.16 -15.08 13.26
C THR A 46 -2.36 -13.79 12.46
N PRO A 47 -3.61 -13.33 12.27
CA PRO A 47 -3.87 -12.11 11.54
C PRO A 47 -3.48 -10.86 12.34
N GLU A 48 -3.09 -9.80 11.62
CA GLU A 48 -3.00 -8.43 12.14
C GLU A 48 -3.99 -7.55 11.37
N LYS A 49 -4.69 -6.68 12.10
CA LYS A 49 -5.69 -5.78 11.51
C LYS A 49 -5.02 -4.75 10.61
N ILE A 50 -5.57 -4.59 9.41
CA ILE A 50 -5.17 -3.61 8.41
C ILE A 50 -6.32 -2.65 8.16
N THR A 51 -6.00 -1.37 8.02
CA THR A 51 -6.88 -0.35 7.48
C THR A 51 -6.43 0.00 6.07
N ILE A 52 -7.34 -0.07 5.09
CA ILE A 52 -7.09 0.35 3.71
C ILE A 52 -7.64 1.76 3.51
N TYR A 53 -6.78 2.74 3.27
CA TYR A 53 -7.18 4.08 2.83
C TYR A 53 -7.32 4.09 1.32
N HIS A 54 -8.51 4.43 0.81
CA HIS A 54 -8.80 4.52 -0.61
C HIS A 54 -8.69 5.96 -1.09
N TYR A 55 -8.16 6.13 -2.28
CA TYR A 55 -7.98 7.43 -2.91
C TYR A 55 -8.69 7.48 -4.27
N LYS A 56 -9.05 8.69 -4.67
CA LYS A 56 -9.39 9.02 -6.06
C LYS A 56 -8.22 9.76 -6.69
N SER A 57 -7.98 9.52 -7.98
CA SER A 57 -7.04 10.34 -8.76
C SER A 57 -7.79 11.50 -9.42
N ASP A 58 -7.14 12.66 -9.53
CA ASP A 58 -7.60 13.79 -10.35
C ASP A 58 -7.29 13.60 -11.85
N CYS A 59 -6.48 12.59 -12.20
CA CYS A 59 -6.18 12.23 -13.59
C CYS A 59 -7.20 11.22 -14.10
N VAL A 60 -7.99 11.63 -15.10
CA VAL A 60 -9.02 10.81 -15.76
C VAL A 60 -8.51 10.16 -17.05
N ASP A 61 -7.36 10.62 -17.56
CA ASP A 61 -6.78 10.17 -18.82
C ASP A 61 -5.62 9.20 -18.57
N GLY A 62 -5.82 7.91 -18.87
CA GLY A 62 -4.77 6.90 -18.69
C GLY A 62 -5.28 5.47 -18.72
N GLU A 63 -4.35 4.51 -18.70
CA GLU A 63 -4.72 3.11 -18.51
C GLU A 63 -5.13 2.88 -17.04
N PHE A 64 -6.26 2.23 -16.82
CA PHE A 64 -6.72 1.93 -15.47
C PHE A 64 -5.81 0.91 -14.77
N ARG A 65 -5.01 1.40 -13.83
CA ARG A 65 -4.10 0.57 -13.03
C ARG A 65 -4.72 -0.02 -11.77
N GLY A 66 -5.96 0.32 -11.43
CA GLY A 66 -6.63 -0.10 -10.20
C GLY A 66 -6.98 1.08 -9.30
N VAL A 67 -7.65 0.82 -8.18
CA VAL A 67 -7.98 1.87 -7.19
C VAL A 67 -6.74 2.14 -6.35
N PRO A 68 -6.23 3.39 -6.29
CA PRO A 68 -5.07 3.71 -5.45
C PRO A 68 -5.44 3.60 -3.98
N VAL A 69 -4.58 2.91 -3.22
CA VAL A 69 -4.75 2.65 -1.80
C VAL A 69 -3.44 2.78 -1.04
N VAL A 70 -3.56 3.06 0.26
CA VAL A 70 -2.46 2.98 1.24
C VAL A 70 -2.86 1.99 2.33
N LEU A 71 -1.93 1.11 2.72
CA LEU A 71 -2.17 0.03 3.67
C LEU A 71 -1.56 0.36 5.04
N ASN A 72 -2.40 0.52 6.05
CA ASN A 72 -2.01 0.84 7.42
C ASN A 72 -2.20 -0.37 8.34
N PHE A 73 -1.25 -0.62 9.24
CA PHE A 73 -1.50 -1.54 10.35
C PHE A 73 -2.38 -0.81 11.38
N THR A 74 -3.60 -1.30 11.60
CA THR A 74 -4.67 -0.60 12.31
C THR A 74 -4.22 -0.15 13.70
N SER A 75 -4.70 1.02 14.13
CA SER A 75 -4.34 1.66 15.40
C SER A 75 -2.86 2.03 15.55
N SER A 76 -2.11 2.07 14.45
CA SER A 76 -0.73 2.56 14.41
C SER A 76 -0.53 3.64 13.32
N ASN A 77 0.65 4.25 13.33
CA ASN A 77 1.16 5.09 12.25
C ASN A 77 2.08 4.30 11.30
N CYS A 78 2.06 2.96 11.32
CA CYS A 78 2.88 2.13 10.46
C CYS A 78 2.14 1.72 9.19
N PHE A 79 2.84 1.79 8.06
CA PHE A 79 2.30 1.57 6.73
C PHE A 79 3.18 0.60 5.95
N LEU A 80 2.57 -0.10 5.00
CA LEU A 80 3.31 -0.83 4.00
C LEU A 80 3.92 0.16 3.00
N LYS A 81 5.20 -0.01 2.67
CA LYS A 81 5.91 0.84 1.72
C LYS A 81 6.77 -0.03 0.80
N CYS A 82 6.77 0.29 -0.49
CA CYS A 82 7.69 -0.28 -1.46
C CYS A 82 9.02 0.48 -1.42
N VAL A 83 10.13 -0.25 -1.42
CA VAL A 83 11.47 0.31 -1.48
C VAL A 83 12.17 -0.29 -2.69
N LYS A 84 12.80 0.58 -3.49
CA LYS A 84 13.63 0.20 -4.63
C LYS A 84 15.07 0.61 -4.35
N ASP A 85 15.97 -0.36 -4.40
CA ASP A 85 17.42 -0.17 -4.27
C ASP A 85 18.09 -0.77 -5.50
N GLY A 86 18.43 0.10 -6.47
CA GLY A 86 18.81 -0.32 -7.83
C GLY A 86 17.69 -1.13 -8.50
N GLU A 87 18.00 -2.35 -8.91
CA GLU A 87 17.03 -3.29 -9.50
C GLU A 87 16.24 -4.08 -8.46
N ARG A 88 16.58 -3.97 -7.17
CA ARG A 88 15.94 -4.75 -6.10
C ARG A 88 14.72 -4.01 -5.56
N VAL A 89 13.56 -4.65 -5.67
CA VAL A 89 12.31 -4.17 -5.07
C VAL A 89 11.97 -5.00 -3.83
N SER A 90 11.60 -4.33 -2.74
CA SER A 90 11.18 -4.99 -1.50
C SER A 90 10.04 -4.24 -0.81
N LEU A 91 9.35 -4.93 0.10
CA LEU A 91 8.33 -4.32 0.97
C LEU A 91 8.93 -4.10 2.36
N CYS A 92 8.69 -2.93 2.93
CA CYS A 92 9.01 -2.61 4.31
C CYS A 92 7.78 -2.09 5.06
N VAL A 93 7.94 -1.93 6.37
CA VAL A 93 6.94 -1.27 7.23
C VAL A 93 7.57 0.00 7.75
N GLU A 94 6.97 1.14 7.43
CA GLU A 94 7.50 2.45 7.79
C GLU A 94 6.47 3.28 8.54
N ALA A 95 6.92 4.05 9.53
CA ALA A 95 6.08 5.01 10.20
C ALA A 95 5.90 6.24 9.30
N CYS A 96 4.66 6.66 9.08
CA CYS A 96 4.34 7.86 8.30
C CYS A 96 3.30 8.70 9.04
N ASP A 97 3.46 10.02 8.98
CA ASP A 97 2.43 10.92 9.46
C ASP A 97 1.19 10.82 8.57
N LYS A 98 0.05 10.46 9.17
CA LYS A 98 -1.25 10.35 8.49
C LYS A 98 -1.66 11.65 7.79
N HIS A 99 -1.18 12.80 8.26
CA HIS A 99 -1.46 14.08 7.61
C HIS A 99 -0.84 14.19 6.21
N ARG A 100 0.35 13.62 5.99
CA ARG A 100 1.00 13.55 4.67
C ARG A 100 0.23 12.67 3.67
N LEU A 101 -0.57 11.75 4.18
CA LEU A 101 -1.38 10.83 3.39
C LEU A 101 -2.81 11.33 3.16
N LYS A 102 -3.16 12.57 3.52
CA LYS A 102 -4.50 13.12 3.21
C LYS A 102 -4.65 13.44 1.73
N SER A 103 -3.62 14.07 1.17
CA SER A 103 -3.50 14.43 -0.24
C SER A 103 -2.08 14.08 -0.70
N ILE A 104 -1.97 13.20 -1.69
CA ILE A 104 -0.68 12.70 -2.18
C ILE A 104 -0.42 13.31 -3.54
N ARG A 105 0.69 14.01 -3.67
CA ARG A 105 1.06 14.63 -4.93
C ARG A 105 1.78 13.63 -5.84
N LYS A 106 1.63 13.80 -7.15
CA LYS A 106 2.28 12.92 -8.14
C LYS A 106 3.81 13.03 -8.17
N ASP A 107 4.35 14.16 -7.72
CA ASP A 107 5.78 14.49 -7.69
C ASP A 107 6.46 14.11 -6.36
N ASP A 108 5.71 13.65 -5.37
CA ASP A 108 6.24 13.24 -4.07
C ASP A 108 6.60 11.74 -4.08
N GLU A 109 7.75 11.40 -4.68
CA GLU A 109 8.22 10.02 -4.80
C GLU A 109 8.28 9.28 -3.44
N GLU A 110 8.61 9.98 -2.36
CA GLU A 110 8.69 9.41 -1.01
C GLU A 110 7.32 8.91 -0.54
N ILE A 111 6.27 9.69 -0.78
CA ILE A 111 4.90 9.30 -0.43
C ILE A 111 4.30 8.33 -1.44
N GLN A 112 4.68 8.44 -2.72
CA GLN A 112 4.26 7.51 -3.77
C GLN A 112 4.66 6.06 -3.46
N ALA A 113 5.80 5.86 -2.78
CA ALA A 113 6.24 4.56 -2.30
C ALA A 113 5.26 3.84 -1.34
N PHE A 114 4.31 4.56 -0.73
CA PHE A 114 3.27 3.98 0.13
C PHE A 114 2.00 3.59 -0.65
N VAL A 115 1.89 3.99 -1.92
CA VAL A 115 0.68 3.81 -2.73
C VAL A 115 0.75 2.50 -3.50
N PHE A 116 -0.35 1.75 -3.44
CA PHE A 116 -0.58 0.55 -4.23
C PHE A 116 -1.85 0.72 -5.05
N TYR A 117 -1.88 0.18 -6.27
CA TYR A 117 -3.11 -0.02 -7.00
C TYR A 117 -3.75 -1.35 -6.61
N MET A 118 -4.99 -1.28 -6.15
CA MET A 118 -5.80 -2.44 -5.78
C MET A 118 -6.77 -2.78 -6.91
N LYS A 119 -6.69 -4.00 -7.45
CA LYS A 119 -7.65 -4.57 -8.40
C LYS A 119 -8.40 -5.74 -7.77
N ALA A 120 -9.69 -5.86 -8.07
CA ALA A 120 -10.44 -7.07 -7.79
C ALA A 120 -10.31 -8.01 -9.00
N GLU A 121 -10.02 -9.27 -8.73
CA GLU A 121 -9.95 -10.33 -9.74
C GLU A 121 -11.28 -11.11 -9.76
N MET A 122 -11.56 -11.79 -10.88
CA MET A 122 -12.76 -12.64 -11.04
C MET A 122 -12.89 -13.72 -9.95
N SER A 123 -11.77 -14.13 -9.36
CA SER A 123 -11.66 -15.09 -8.26
C SER A 123 -12.07 -14.53 -6.89
N LYS A 124 -12.62 -13.31 -6.81
CA LYS A 124 -12.85 -12.53 -5.57
C LYS A 124 -11.57 -12.20 -4.79
N GLN A 125 -10.40 -12.49 -5.36
CA GLN A 125 -9.11 -12.11 -4.81
C GLN A 125 -8.83 -10.65 -5.13
N ARG A 126 -7.91 -10.05 -4.37
CA ARG A 126 -7.42 -8.69 -4.61
C ARG A 126 -5.94 -8.72 -4.92
N ARG A 127 -5.53 -8.05 -5.98
CA ARG A 127 -4.13 -7.83 -6.33
C ARG A 127 -3.73 -6.40 -5.96
N PHE A 128 -2.54 -6.27 -5.36
CA PHE A 128 -1.92 -4.99 -5.04
C PHE A 128 -0.65 -4.84 -5.88
N GLU A 129 -0.54 -3.74 -6.61
CA GLU A 129 0.63 -3.41 -7.43
C GLU A 129 1.22 -2.09 -6.94
N SER A 130 2.55 -2.00 -6.82
CA SER A 130 3.21 -0.76 -6.39
C SER A 130 2.93 0.36 -7.39
N ALA A 131 2.65 1.58 -6.91
CA ALA A 131 2.66 2.75 -7.78
C ALA A 131 4.08 3.26 -8.09
N TYR A 132 5.06 2.84 -7.30
CA TYR A 132 6.44 3.38 -7.32
C TYR A 132 7.46 2.51 -8.08
N CYS A 133 7.29 1.19 -8.09
CA CYS A 133 8.33 0.25 -8.54
C CYS A 133 7.99 -0.46 -9.85
#